data_AF-A0A7X1NYQ8-F1
#
_entry.id   AF-A0A7X1NYQ8-F1
#
_cell.length_a   1.000
_cell.length_b   1.000
_cell.length_c   1.000
_cell.angle_alpha   90.00
_cell.angle_beta   90.00
_cell.angle_gamma   90.00
#
_symmetry.space_group_name_H-M   'P 1'
#
loop_
_entity.id
_entity.type
_entity.pdbx_description
1 polymer ?
#
loop_
_entity_poly.entity_id
_entity_poly.type
_entity_poly.pdbx_seq_one_letter_code
_entity_poly.pdbx_strand_id
1 'polypeptide(L)'
;MKRSPLAFLAAFFALALITVVLGLWQVDWKVEALPLWFWGVAVLAGALGVLGGWLTGQATPEKPLSDRTLLLAAGWGLPTATMMTGGNLVDEAVTPLAVFLLIALWAVMSLGYGRLMAGQQRPA
;
A
#
# COMPACT_ATOMS: atom_id res chain seq x y z
N MET A 1 16.60 16.75 -0.33
CA MET A 1 15.45 17.53 -0.86
C MET A 1 14.39 17.66 0.23
N LYS A 2 13.95 18.88 0.57
CA LYS A 2 12.81 19.06 1.50
C LYS A 2 11.57 18.48 0.81
N ARG A 3 10.99 17.39 1.35
CA ARG A 3 9.76 16.83 0.79
C ARG A 3 8.63 17.82 1.02
N SER A 4 7.94 18.19 -0.06
CA SER A 4 6.82 19.12 0.01
C SER A 4 5.69 18.49 0.82
N PRO A 5 5.10 19.19 1.82
CA PRO A 5 3.92 18.70 2.54
C PRO A 5 2.77 18.36 1.59
N LEU A 6 2.69 19.04 0.44
CA LEU A 6 1.71 18.76 -0.61
C LEU A 6 1.87 17.35 -1.21
N ALA A 7 3.09 16.84 -1.32
CA ALA A 7 3.32 15.50 -1.87
C ALA A 7 2.82 14.40 -0.91
N PHE A 8 2.94 14.62 0.40
CA PHE A 8 2.39 13.71 1.40
C PHE A 8 0.86 13.74 1.43
N LEU A 9 0.27 14.94 1.40
CA LEU A 9 -1.18 15.08 1.30
C LEU A 9 -1.72 14.43 0.00
N ALA A 10 -1.05 14.66 -1.13
CA ALA A 10 -1.42 14.04 -2.39
C ALA A 10 -1.36 12.51 -2.32
N ALA A 11 -0.30 11.92 -1.75
CA ALA A 11 -0.20 10.48 -1.57
C ALA A 11 -1.30 9.92 -0.66
N PHE A 12 -1.60 10.62 0.44
CA PHE A 12 -2.70 10.26 1.35
C PHE A 12 -4.04 10.23 0.61
N PHE A 13 -4.43 11.34 0.01
CA PHE A 13 -5.74 11.47 -0.65
C PHE A 13 -5.85 10.57 -1.86
N ALA A 14 -4.76 10.39 -2.64
CA ALA A 14 -4.78 9.48 -3.78
C ALA A 14 -5.08 8.05 -3.35
N LEU A 15 -4.38 7.50 -2.34
CA LEU A 15 -4.58 6.11 -1.94
C LEU A 15 -5.88 5.92 -1.16
N ALA A 16 -6.30 6.87 -0.33
CA ALA A 16 -7.61 6.84 0.31
C ALA A 16 -8.73 6.85 -0.76
N LEU A 17 -8.63 7.72 -1.77
CA LEU A 17 -9.62 7.79 -2.84
C LEU A 17 -9.64 6.52 -3.69
N ILE A 18 -8.49 5.98 -4.09
CA ILE A 18 -8.44 4.72 -4.85
C ILE A 18 -9.08 3.60 -4.03
N THR A 19 -8.81 3.52 -2.72
CA THR A 19 -9.45 2.53 -1.85
C THR A 19 -10.98 2.69 -1.90
N VAL A 20 -11.49 3.90 -1.73
CA VAL A 20 -12.93 4.18 -1.80
C VAL A 20 -13.53 3.79 -3.15
N VAL A 21 -12.87 4.14 -4.25
CA VAL A 21 -13.32 3.79 -5.60
C VAL A 21 -13.37 2.28 -5.79
N LEU A 22 -12.37 1.53 -5.31
CA LEU A 22 -12.36 0.07 -5.40
C LEU A 22 -13.49 -0.57 -4.58
N GLY A 23 -13.73 -0.10 -3.36
CA GLY A 23 -14.82 -0.61 -2.54
C GLY A 23 -16.19 -0.29 -3.13
N LEU A 24 -16.40 0.95 -3.60
CA LEU A 24 -17.64 1.33 -4.28
C LEU A 24 -17.88 0.49 -5.52
N TRP A 25 -16.83 0.21 -6.30
CA TRP A 25 -16.95 -0.65 -7.47
C TRP A 25 -17.42 -2.07 -7.11
N GLN A 26 -16.98 -2.62 -5.99
CA GLN A 26 -17.41 -3.95 -5.52
C GLN A 26 -18.86 -4.01 -5.07
N VAL A 27 -19.45 -2.89 -4.64
CA VAL A 27 -20.84 -2.82 -4.18
C VAL A 27 -21.77 -2.09 -5.16
N ASP A 28 -21.43 -2.11 -6.46
CA ASP A 28 -22.19 -1.46 -7.54
C ASP A 28 -22.47 0.03 -7.27
N TRP A 29 -21.51 0.74 -6.69
CA TRP A 29 -21.57 2.16 -6.32
C TRP A 29 -22.62 2.52 -5.25
N LYS A 30 -23.15 1.53 -4.53
CA LYS A 30 -24.10 1.75 -3.42
C LYS A 30 -23.35 2.10 -2.13
N VAL A 31 -23.25 3.38 -1.81
CA VAL A 31 -22.53 3.87 -0.62
C VAL A 31 -23.06 3.25 0.68
N GLU A 32 -24.37 3.04 0.77
CA GLU A 32 -25.04 2.42 1.92
C GLU A 32 -24.68 0.95 2.16
N ALA A 33 -24.16 0.26 1.13
CA ALA A 33 -23.69 -1.11 1.24
C ALA A 33 -22.25 -1.20 1.79
N LEU A 34 -21.53 -0.08 1.91
CA LEU A 34 -20.19 -0.09 2.50
C LEU A 34 -20.27 -0.10 4.03
N PRO A 35 -19.65 -1.09 4.68
CA PRO A 35 -19.64 -1.16 6.13
C PRO A 35 -18.78 -0.03 6.73
N LEU A 36 -19.12 0.43 7.94
CA LEU A 36 -18.45 1.56 8.57
C LEU A 36 -16.92 1.36 8.71
N TRP A 37 -16.47 0.12 8.95
CA TRP A 37 -15.05 -0.22 9.08
C TRP A 37 -14.25 0.06 7.80
N PHE A 38 -14.90 0.04 6.63
CA PHE A 38 -14.25 0.26 5.33
C PHE A 38 -13.67 1.68 5.21
N TRP A 39 -14.34 2.67 5.79
CA TRP A 39 -13.82 4.04 5.84
C TRP A 39 -12.53 4.13 6.66
N GLY A 40 -12.42 3.34 7.73
CA GLY A 40 -11.19 3.19 8.51
C GLY A 40 -10.06 2.60 7.66
N VAL A 41 -10.37 1.60 6.83
CA VAL A 41 -9.40 1.02 5.88
C VAL A 41 -8.95 2.03 4.84
N ALA A 42 -9.86 2.86 4.28
CA ALA A 42 -9.49 3.90 3.33
C ALA A 42 -8.54 4.95 3.94
N VAL A 43 -8.82 5.39 5.16
CA VAL A 43 -7.92 6.30 5.91
C VAL A 43 -6.57 5.63 6.19
N LEU A 44 -6.58 4.35 6.57
CA LEU A 44 -5.36 3.58 6.82
C LEU A 44 -4.52 3.41 5.55
N ALA A 45 -5.14 3.13 4.41
CA ALA A 45 -4.46 3.04 3.12
C ALA A 45 -3.79 4.37 2.74
N GLY A 46 -4.47 5.49 2.95
CA GLY A 46 -3.89 6.82 2.79
C GLY A 46 -2.68 7.06 3.70
N ALA A 47 -2.79 6.72 4.99
CA ALA A 47 -1.72 6.87 5.97
C ALA A 47 -0.50 5.99 5.63
N LEU A 48 -0.74 4.74 5.22
CA LEU A 48 0.30 3.83 4.75
C LEU A 48 0.91 4.27 3.43
N GLY A 49 0.17 5.00 2.60
CA GLY A 49 0.68 5.69 1.43
C GLY A 49 1.74 6.74 1.75
N VAL A 50 1.46 7.59 2.74
CA VAL A 50 2.39 8.59 3.26
C VAL A 50 3.63 7.90 3.84
N LEU A 51 3.42 6.90 4.69
CA LEU A 51 4.51 6.11 5.28
C LEU A 51 5.33 5.42 4.19
N GLY A 52 4.68 4.89 3.16
CA GLY A 52 5.31 4.18 2.06
C GLY A 52 6.18 5.10 1.21
N GLY A 53 5.65 6.27 0.83
CA GLY A 53 6.45 7.34 0.23
C GLY A 53 7.60 7.77 1.13
N TRP A 54 7.42 7.73 2.45
CA TRP A 54 8.49 8.05 3.39
C TRP A 54 9.63 7.02 3.39
N LEU A 55 9.28 5.73 3.50
CA LEU A 55 10.20 4.58 3.50
C LEU A 55 10.95 4.47 2.17
N THR A 56 10.24 4.55 1.04
CA THR A 56 10.86 4.44 -0.28
C THR A 56 11.92 5.50 -0.51
N GLY A 57 11.67 6.75 -0.15
CA GLY A 57 12.68 7.79 -0.30
C GLY A 57 13.79 7.77 0.77
N GLN A 58 13.75 6.84 1.74
CA GLN A 58 14.91 6.52 2.59
C GLN A 58 15.80 5.43 1.98
N ALA A 59 15.34 4.74 0.93
CA ALA A 59 16.13 3.73 0.22
C ALA A 59 17.16 4.42 -0.69
N THR A 60 18.20 4.99 -0.09
CA THR A 60 19.28 5.71 -0.79
C THR A 60 20.39 4.73 -1.21
N PRO A 61 21.11 4.99 -2.32
CA PRO A 61 22.12 4.06 -2.86
C PRO A 61 23.26 3.70 -1.90
N GLU A 62 23.53 4.55 -0.91
CA GLU A 62 24.57 4.35 0.10
C GLU A 62 24.20 3.28 1.12
N LYS A 63 22.92 2.91 1.24
CA LYS A 63 22.46 1.86 2.15
C LYS A 63 22.73 0.46 1.59
N PRO A 64 22.95 -0.54 2.48
CA PRO A 64 23.03 -1.94 2.08
C PRO A 64 21.83 -2.36 1.21
N LEU A 65 22.08 -3.30 0.29
CA LEU A 65 21.06 -3.77 -0.65
C LEU A 65 19.86 -4.41 0.07
N SER A 66 20.09 -5.09 1.18
CA SER A 66 19.06 -5.63 2.06
C SER A 66 18.11 -4.54 2.56
N ASP A 67 18.68 -3.46 3.10
CA ASP A 67 17.93 -2.39 3.74
C ASP A 67 17.09 -1.63 2.72
N ARG A 68 17.69 -1.33 1.55
CA ARG A 68 16.96 -0.74 0.42
C ARG A 68 15.81 -1.62 -0.04
N THR A 69 16.07 -2.92 -0.17
CA THR A 69 15.05 -3.91 -0.56
C THR A 69 13.88 -3.89 0.42
N LEU A 70 14.15 -3.92 1.72
CA LEU A 70 13.12 -3.91 2.76
C LEU A 70 12.34 -2.59 2.78
N LEU A 71 13.02 -1.44 2.66
CA LEU A 71 12.38 -0.13 2.62
C LEU A 71 11.47 0.04 1.39
N LEU A 72 11.92 -0.40 0.22
CA LEU A 72 11.13 -0.35 -1.01
C LEU A 72 9.97 -1.36 -0.96
N ALA A 73 10.22 -2.58 -0.47
CA ALA A 73 9.20 -3.61 -0.32
C ALA A 73 8.10 -3.18 0.64
N ALA A 74 8.45 -2.69 1.84
CA ALA A 74 7.48 -2.17 2.79
C ALA A 74 6.77 -0.92 2.24
N GLY A 75 7.52 -0.05 1.55
CA GLY A 75 7.00 1.21 1.05
C GLY A 75 5.93 1.07 -0.02
N TRP A 76 6.00 0.03 -0.85
CA TRP A 76 4.98 -0.29 -1.84
C TRP A 76 3.98 -1.35 -1.36
N GLY A 77 4.46 -2.32 -0.59
CA GLY A 77 3.69 -3.49 -0.19
C GLY A 77 2.63 -3.19 0.84
N LEU A 78 2.94 -2.41 1.88
CA LEU A 78 1.97 -2.09 2.94
C LEU A 78 0.72 -1.38 2.41
N PRO A 79 0.81 -0.24 1.70
CA PRO A 79 -0.39 0.42 1.18
C PRO A 79 -1.18 -0.48 0.21
N THR A 80 -0.50 -1.20 -0.68
CA THR A 80 -1.13 -2.09 -1.66
C THR A 80 -1.85 -3.25 -0.96
N ALA A 81 -1.20 -3.91 -0.01
CA ALA A 81 -1.79 -5.02 0.74
C ALA A 81 -3.02 -4.56 1.53
N THR A 82 -2.98 -3.37 2.15
CA THR A 82 -4.13 -2.80 2.87
C THR A 82 -5.30 -2.52 1.95
N MET A 83 -5.06 -1.90 0.78
CA MET A 83 -6.11 -1.62 -0.20
C MET A 83 -6.76 -2.91 -0.70
N MET A 84 -5.95 -3.87 -1.13
CA MET A 84 -6.42 -5.12 -1.73
C MET A 84 -7.12 -6.01 -0.69
N THR A 85 -6.58 -6.12 0.51
CA THR A 85 -7.22 -6.89 1.59
C THR A 85 -8.52 -6.23 2.05
N GLY A 86 -8.49 -4.91 2.20
CA GLY A 86 -9.65 -4.11 2.58
C GLY A 86 -10.82 -4.23 1.63
N GLY A 87 -10.56 -4.19 0.32
CA GLY A 87 -11.59 -4.46 -0.70
C GLY A 87 -12.07 -5.92 -0.66
N ASN A 88 -11.18 -6.90 -0.56
CA ASN A 88 -11.61 -8.30 -0.51
C ASN A 88 -12.48 -8.62 0.72
N LEU A 89 -12.31 -7.90 1.84
CA LEU A 89 -13.17 -8.05 3.03
C LEU A 89 -14.58 -7.46 2.87
N VAL A 90 -14.83 -6.66 1.82
CA VAL A 90 -16.19 -6.20 1.48
C VAL A 90 -17.01 -7.36 0.90
N ASP A 91 -16.34 -8.34 0.28
CA ASP A 91 -16.97 -9.56 -0.20
C ASP A 91 -17.06 -10.59 0.94
N GLU A 92 -18.27 -10.92 1.36
CA GLU A 92 -18.53 -11.89 2.45
C GLU A 92 -18.02 -13.32 2.12
N ALA A 93 -17.66 -13.60 0.87
CA ALA A 93 -17.11 -14.88 0.46
C ALA A 93 -15.65 -15.11 0.91
N VAL A 94 -14.94 -14.08 1.39
CA VAL A 94 -13.51 -14.17 1.68
C VAL A 94 -13.24 -14.69 3.10
N THR A 95 -12.64 -15.88 3.17
CA THR A 95 -12.26 -16.50 4.46
C THR A 95 -11.03 -15.83 5.09
N PRO A 96 -10.87 -15.87 6.43
CA PRO A 96 -9.67 -15.37 7.10
C PRO A 96 -8.36 -16.01 6.59
N LEU A 97 -8.42 -17.29 6.19
CA LEU A 97 -7.29 -17.99 5.60
C LEU A 97 -6.92 -17.38 4.24
N ALA A 98 -7.91 -17.09 3.38
CA ALA A 98 -7.68 -16.44 2.09
C ALA A 98 -7.04 -15.05 2.28
N VAL A 99 -7.49 -14.28 3.27
CA VAL A 99 -6.87 -12.99 3.64
C VAL A 99 -5.41 -13.17 4.04
N PHE A 100 -5.11 -14.13 4.91
CA PHE A 100 -3.73 -14.39 5.34
C PHE A 100 -2.83 -14.78 4.16
N LEU A 101 -3.30 -15.65 3.28
CA LEU A 101 -2.57 -16.05 2.07
C LEU A 101 -2.36 -14.89 1.10
N LEU A 102 -3.36 -14.01 0.94
CA LEU A 102 -3.24 -12.79 0.13
C LEU A 102 -2.19 -11.84 0.71
N ILE A 103 -2.18 -11.60 2.02
CA ILE A 103 -1.16 -10.78 2.67
C ILE A 103 0.24 -11.37 2.47
N ALA A 104 0.39 -12.68 2.64
CA ALA A 104 1.66 -13.38 2.42
C ALA A 104 2.13 -13.25 0.96
N LEU A 105 1.22 -13.43 0.00
CA LEU A 105 1.49 -13.25 -1.43
C LEU A 105 1.97 -11.81 -1.72
N TRP A 106 1.25 -10.80 -1.23
CA TRP A 106 1.63 -9.40 -1.38
C TRP A 106 2.99 -9.09 -0.75
N ALA A 107 3.30 -9.67 0.41
CA ALA A 107 4.61 -9.52 1.03
C ALA A 107 5.74 -10.08 0.15
N VAL A 108 5.56 -11.29 -0.40
CA VAL A 108 6.54 -11.92 -1.30
C VAL A 108 6.72 -11.12 -2.59
N MET A 109 5.62 -10.70 -3.23
CA MET A 109 5.66 -9.87 -4.43
C MET A 109 6.37 -8.53 -4.18
N SER A 110 6.09 -7.90 -3.03
CA SER A 110 6.70 -6.62 -2.66
C SER A 110 8.19 -6.76 -2.37
N LEU A 111 8.62 -7.85 -1.74
CA LEU A 111 10.04 -8.16 -1.56
C LEU A 111 10.76 -8.37 -2.91
N GLY A 112 10.14 -9.11 -3.83
CA GLY A 112 10.66 -9.30 -5.18
C GLY A 112 10.81 -7.96 -5.92
N TYR A 113 9.76 -7.15 -5.92
CA TYR A 113 9.77 -5.81 -6.52
C TYR A 113 10.81 -4.89 -5.86
N GLY A 114 10.85 -4.83 -4.54
CA GLY A 114 11.83 -4.06 -3.79
C GLY A 114 13.27 -4.47 -4.12
N ARG A 115 13.53 -5.76 -4.33
CA ARG A 115 14.84 -6.28 -4.69
C ARG A 115 15.28 -5.88 -6.10
N LEU A 116 14.35 -5.90 -7.06
CA LEU A 116 14.56 -5.45 -8.43
C LEU A 116 14.87 -3.95 -8.46
N MET A 117 14.05 -3.15 -7.80
CA MET A 117 14.21 -1.69 -7.74
C MET A 117 15.51 -1.29 -7.02
N ALA A 118 15.84 -1.93 -5.89
CA ALA A 118 17.09 -1.68 -5.18
C ALA A 118 18.32 -2.02 -6.04
N GLY A 119 18.23 -3.05 -6.90
CA GLY A 119 19.30 -3.44 -7.81
C GLY A 119 19.55 -2.44 -8.95
N GLN A 120 18.55 -1.63 -9.31
CA GLN A 120 18.67 -0.60 -10.34
C GLN A 120 19.24 0.73 -9.81
N GLN A 121 19.21 0.94 -8.50
CA GLN A 121 19.80 2.12 -7.86
C GLN A 121 21.33 2.01 -7.85
N ARG A 122 21.98 2.74 -8.75
CA ARG A 122 23.45 2.88 -8.79
C ARG A 122 23.87 4.12 -7.99
N PRO A 123 24.99 4.06 -7.24
CA PRO A 123 25.61 5.26 -6.71
C PRO A 123 26.03 6.16 -7.89
N ALA A 124 25.83 7.47 -7.72
CA ALA A 124 26.20 8.49 -8.68
C ALA A 124 27.72 8.63 -8.80
#